data_AF-A0A645F0N5-F1
#
_entry.id   AF-A0A645F0N5-F1
#
_cell.length_a   1.000
_cell.length_b   1.000
_cell.length_c   1.000
_cell.angle_alpha   90.00
_cell.angle_beta   90.00
_cell.angle_gamma   90.00
#
_symmetry.space_group_name_H-M   'P 1'
#
loop_
_entity.id
_entity.type
_entity.pdbx_description
1 polymer ?
#
loop_
_entity_poly.entity_id
_entity_poly.type
_entity_poly.pdbx_seq_one_letter_code
_entity_poly.pdbx_strand_id
1 'polypeptide(L)'
;MRLLRRLLTLANTEKDSIILDFFSGSATTAHAVMQLNADAEDGGNRKFIMVQLPEETDSKSEAYKAGYKNICEIGKERIRRAGKKIEEKLNAKSKEGELFKEEDRKTPDTGFRVLKVDSTNMKDVYYSPSEYNQQMLLKLENNIKGDRTDIDLLYGVLLDWGVPLSLPHITEKIGDKDVHFVNDADLVACFEDNVPEEVIREIAGRKPLRVVFRDSSFRNSPDKINVTEIFKTLSPETTIKVI
;
A
#
# COMPACT_ATOMS: atom_id res chain seq x y z
N MET A 1 -11.65 13.41 -21.64
CA MET A 1 -11.57 11.94 -21.77
C MET A 1 -11.09 11.47 -23.13
N ARG A 2 -11.71 11.88 -24.25
CA ARG A 2 -11.29 11.47 -25.61
C ARG A 2 -9.81 11.76 -25.90
N LEU A 3 -9.31 12.93 -25.49
CA LEU A 3 -7.91 13.30 -25.65
C LEU A 3 -6.95 12.30 -24.98
N LEU A 4 -7.12 12.02 -23.69
CA LEU A 4 -6.21 11.12 -22.96
C LEU A 4 -6.24 9.69 -23.50
N ARG A 5 -7.41 9.15 -23.85
CA ARG A 5 -7.48 7.84 -24.53
C ARG A 5 -6.66 7.85 -25.82
N ARG A 6 -6.82 8.89 -26.64
CA ARG A 6 -6.07 9.03 -27.89
C ARG A 6 -4.56 9.10 -27.65
N LEU A 7 -4.12 9.86 -26.65
CA LEU A 7 -2.70 9.97 -26.30
C LEU A 7 -2.12 8.62 -25.84
N LEU A 8 -2.83 7.88 -24.97
CA LEU A 8 -2.38 6.57 -24.50
C LEU A 8 -2.30 5.52 -25.62
N THR A 9 -3.21 5.58 -26.59
CA THR A 9 -3.14 4.73 -27.79
C THR A 9 -2.00 5.15 -28.71
N LEU A 10 -1.81 6.46 -28.94
CA LEU A 10 -0.74 6.96 -29.81
C LEU A 10 0.66 6.73 -29.22
N ALA A 11 0.78 6.78 -27.89
CA ALA A 11 2.00 6.43 -27.18
C ALA A 11 2.32 4.93 -27.25
N ASN A 12 1.46 4.12 -27.89
CA ASN A 12 1.60 2.68 -28.05
C ASN A 12 1.90 1.97 -26.72
N THR A 13 1.14 2.32 -25.68
CA THR A 13 1.32 1.73 -24.35
C THR A 13 0.96 0.25 -24.36
N GLU A 14 1.89 -0.58 -23.87
CA GLU A 14 1.66 -2.00 -23.64
C GLU A 14 0.45 -2.22 -22.73
N LYS A 15 -0.22 -3.37 -22.90
CA LYS A 15 -1.46 -3.69 -22.20
C LYS A 15 -1.30 -3.77 -20.69
N ASP A 16 -0.09 -3.92 -20.16
CA ASP A 16 0.22 -3.99 -18.72
C ASP A 16 1.05 -2.79 -18.22
N SER A 17 1.16 -1.73 -19.03
CA SER A 17 1.92 -0.52 -18.70
C SER A 17 1.45 0.16 -17.40
N ILE A 18 2.39 0.82 -16.71
CA ILE A 18 2.10 1.72 -15.60
C ILE A 18 2.04 3.16 -16.13
N ILE A 19 0.89 3.82 -15.95
CA ILE A 19 0.67 5.20 -16.37
C ILE A 19 0.81 6.12 -15.16
N LEU A 20 1.82 6.99 -15.18
CA LEU A 20 2.05 8.00 -14.15
C LEU A 20 1.51 9.36 -14.59
N ASP A 21 0.74 10.01 -13.71
CA ASP A 21 0.31 11.38 -13.85
C ASP A 21 0.49 12.11 -12.51
N PHE A 22 1.53 12.94 -12.43
CA PHE A 22 1.90 13.65 -11.21
C PHE A 22 1.27 15.05 -11.08
N PHE A 23 0.38 15.41 -12.02
CA PHE A 23 -0.49 16.59 -11.97
C PHE A 23 -1.93 16.15 -12.24
N SER A 24 -2.37 15.16 -11.46
CA SER A 24 -3.60 14.42 -11.76
C SER A 24 -4.85 15.28 -11.80
N GLY A 25 -4.90 16.38 -11.03
CA GLY A 25 -6.03 17.27 -10.89
C GLY A 25 -7.30 16.49 -10.54
N SER A 26 -8.26 16.47 -11.46
CA SER A 26 -9.49 15.70 -11.29
C SER A 26 -9.35 14.19 -11.50
N ALA A 27 -8.16 13.66 -11.82
CA ALA A 27 -7.90 12.26 -12.17
C ALA A 27 -8.56 11.78 -13.49
N THR A 28 -8.47 12.62 -14.53
CA THR A 28 -8.91 12.25 -15.89
C THR A 28 -8.09 11.10 -16.47
N THR A 29 -6.79 11.01 -16.17
CA THR A 29 -5.90 9.94 -16.69
C THR A 29 -6.31 8.57 -16.18
N ALA A 30 -6.53 8.40 -14.87
CA ALA A 30 -7.04 7.14 -14.30
C ALA A 30 -8.36 6.69 -14.95
N HIS A 31 -9.30 7.60 -15.19
CA HIS A 31 -10.55 7.28 -15.90
C HIS A 31 -10.28 6.83 -17.34
N ALA A 32 -9.29 7.38 -18.05
CA ALA A 32 -8.96 6.95 -19.42
C ALA A 32 -8.38 5.54 -19.42
N VAL A 33 -7.49 5.26 -18.47
CA VAL A 33 -6.86 3.95 -18.28
C VAL A 33 -7.92 2.88 -18.00
N MET A 34 -8.82 3.11 -17.04
CA MET A 34 -9.91 2.16 -16.76
C MET A 34 -10.82 1.93 -17.97
N GLN A 35 -11.09 2.98 -18.76
CA GLN A 35 -11.88 2.83 -20.00
C GLN A 35 -11.18 1.99 -21.07
N LEU A 36 -9.85 2.09 -21.20
CA LEU A 36 -9.08 1.27 -22.13
C LEU A 36 -9.04 -0.19 -21.67
N ASN A 37 -8.78 -0.43 -20.38
CA ASN A 37 -8.80 -1.78 -19.82
C ASN A 37 -10.18 -2.46 -19.96
N ALA A 38 -11.26 -1.69 -19.87
CA ALA A 38 -12.63 -2.19 -20.04
C ALA A 38 -13.09 -2.30 -21.51
N ASP A 39 -12.30 -1.83 -22.46
CA ASP A 39 -12.63 -1.88 -23.88
C ASP A 39 -12.50 -3.32 -24.38
N ALA A 40 -13.48 -3.81 -25.16
CA ALA A 40 -13.48 -5.19 -25.64
C ALA A 40 -12.36 -5.46 -26.66
N GLU A 41 -11.95 -4.43 -27.42
CA GLU A 41 -10.88 -4.57 -28.41
C GLU A 41 -9.49 -4.47 -27.78
N ASP A 42 -9.31 -3.58 -26.80
CA ASP A 42 -8.02 -3.38 -26.13
C ASP A 42 -7.81 -4.38 -24.99
N GLY A 43 -8.77 -4.53 -24.06
CA GLY A 43 -8.77 -5.56 -23.02
C GLY A 43 -7.52 -5.55 -22.13
N GLY A 44 -6.91 -4.39 -21.91
CA GLY A 44 -5.67 -4.25 -21.15
C GLY A 44 -5.80 -4.46 -19.64
N ASN A 45 -4.66 -4.46 -18.98
CA ASN A 45 -4.46 -4.48 -17.52
C ASN A 45 -3.50 -3.37 -17.08
N ARG A 46 -3.59 -2.20 -17.71
CA ARG A 46 -2.72 -1.05 -17.41
C ARG A 46 -3.00 -0.55 -16.00
N LYS A 47 -1.95 -0.25 -15.25
CA LYS A 47 -2.04 0.34 -13.92
C LYS A 47 -1.88 1.86 -14.00
N PHE A 48 -2.34 2.58 -12.99
CA PHE A 48 -2.13 4.02 -12.90
C PHE A 48 -1.58 4.44 -11.54
N ILE A 49 -0.76 5.50 -11.55
CA ILE A 49 -0.29 6.21 -10.36
C ILE A 49 -0.66 7.67 -10.56
N MET A 50 -1.52 8.20 -9.68
CA MET A 50 -1.98 9.58 -9.71
C MET A 50 -1.40 10.32 -8.50
N VAL A 51 -0.64 11.38 -8.73
CA VAL A 51 -0.14 12.26 -7.66
C VAL A 51 -0.90 13.58 -7.72
N GLN A 52 -1.32 14.06 -6.56
CA GLN A 52 -2.02 15.32 -6.38
C GLN A 52 -1.61 15.97 -5.07
N LEU A 53 -1.30 17.26 -5.11
CA LEU A 53 -1.18 18.05 -3.89
C LEU A 53 -2.57 18.25 -3.27
N PRO A 54 -2.70 18.18 -1.93
CA PRO A 54 -3.95 18.40 -1.23
C PRO A 54 -4.32 19.90 -1.17
N GLU A 55 -4.38 20.54 -2.33
CA GLU A 55 -4.77 21.94 -2.47
C GLU A 55 -6.22 22.12 -2.05
N GLU A 56 -6.47 23.06 -1.13
CA GLU A 56 -7.79 23.36 -0.62
C GLU A 56 -8.68 23.93 -1.73
N THR A 57 -9.93 23.49 -1.78
CA THR A 57 -10.91 24.08 -2.68
C THR A 57 -11.40 25.40 -2.11
N ASP A 58 -11.69 26.39 -2.98
CA ASP A 58 -12.31 27.64 -2.54
C ASP A 58 -13.63 27.36 -1.78
N SER A 59 -13.74 27.92 -0.57
CA SER A 59 -14.92 27.88 0.29
C SER A 59 -16.25 28.24 -0.40
N LYS A 60 -16.21 29.06 -1.46
CA LYS A 60 -17.38 29.48 -2.25
C LYS A 60 -17.71 28.54 -3.40
N SER A 61 -16.82 27.62 -3.75
CA SER A 61 -16.98 26.69 -4.86
C SER A 61 -18.06 25.65 -4.59
N GLU A 62 -18.69 25.15 -5.65
CA GLU A 62 -19.65 24.04 -5.56
C GLU A 62 -19.00 22.76 -5.03
N ALA A 63 -17.70 22.55 -5.30
CA ALA A 63 -16.96 21.41 -4.78
C ALA A 63 -16.86 21.45 -3.25
N TYR A 64 -16.51 22.61 -2.69
CA TYR A 64 -16.45 22.79 -1.25
C TYR A 64 -17.82 22.61 -0.59
N LYS A 65 -18.87 23.20 -1.17
CA LYS A 65 -20.27 23.03 -0.70
C LYS A 65 -20.74 21.58 -0.75
N ALA A 66 -20.25 20.80 -1.71
CA ALA A 66 -20.52 19.37 -1.81
C ALA A 66 -19.66 18.50 -0.87
N GLY A 67 -18.82 19.10 -0.02
CA GLY A 67 -18.02 18.42 0.99
C GLY A 67 -16.60 18.03 0.56
N TYR A 68 -16.18 18.36 -0.66
CA TYR A 68 -14.83 18.08 -1.13
C TYR A 68 -13.88 19.19 -0.68
N LYS A 69 -13.18 18.97 0.43
CA LYS A 69 -12.30 19.99 1.05
C LYS A 69 -11.05 20.32 0.22
N ASN A 70 -10.56 19.37 -0.56
CA ASN A 70 -9.35 19.52 -1.38
C ASN A 70 -9.50 18.80 -2.72
N ILE A 71 -8.60 19.11 -3.66
CA ILE A 71 -8.61 18.54 -5.02
C ILE A 71 -8.46 17.00 -5.00
N CYS A 72 -7.69 16.44 -4.05
CA CYS A 72 -7.54 14.99 -3.93
C CYS A 72 -8.89 14.29 -3.67
N GLU A 73 -9.78 14.87 -2.86
CA GLU A 73 -11.12 14.30 -2.62
C GLU A 73 -11.94 14.21 -3.92
N ILE A 74 -11.87 15.24 -4.76
CA ILE A 74 -12.55 15.28 -6.07
C ILE A 74 -11.99 14.18 -6.97
N GLY A 75 -10.66 14.05 -7.05
CA GLY A 75 -9.99 13.02 -7.84
C GLY A 75 -10.37 11.60 -7.41
N LYS A 76 -10.30 11.32 -6.09
CA LYS A 76 -10.71 10.03 -5.51
C LYS A 76 -12.14 9.68 -5.86
N GLU A 77 -13.06 10.64 -5.71
CA GLU A 77 -14.47 10.42 -6.01
C GLU A 77 -14.73 10.19 -7.49
N ARG A 78 -14.02 10.91 -8.38
CA ARG A 78 -14.11 10.64 -9.81
C ARG A 78 -13.67 9.21 -10.14
N ILE A 79 -12.55 8.74 -9.58
CA ILE A 79 -12.06 7.38 -9.84
C ILE A 79 -13.11 6.35 -9.38
N ARG A 80 -13.66 6.48 -8.17
CA ARG A 80 -14.73 5.60 -7.67
C ARG A 80 -15.94 5.56 -8.61
N ARG A 81 -16.45 6.73 -9.00
CA ARG A 81 -17.63 6.81 -9.89
C ARG A 81 -17.34 6.27 -11.27
N ALA A 82 -16.15 6.49 -11.80
CA ALA A 82 -15.74 5.97 -13.10
C ALA A 82 -15.65 4.44 -13.07
N GLY A 83 -15.03 3.86 -12.02
CA GLY A 83 -14.95 2.42 -11.79
C GLY A 83 -16.35 1.79 -11.69
N LYS A 84 -17.20 2.32 -10.80
CA LYS A 84 -18.58 1.85 -10.63
C LYS A 84 -19.37 1.87 -11.94
N LYS A 85 -19.26 2.95 -12.73
CA LYS A 85 -19.94 3.07 -14.02
C LYS A 85 -19.44 2.06 -15.06
N ILE A 86 -18.18 1.67 -14.99
CA ILE A 86 -17.60 0.63 -15.86
C ILE A 86 -18.17 -0.74 -15.45
N GLU A 87 -18.16 -1.06 -14.16
CA GLU A 87 -18.74 -2.29 -13.61
C GLU A 87 -20.22 -2.44 -13.96
N GLU A 88 -21.03 -1.39 -13.73
CA GLU A 88 -22.45 -1.37 -14.07
C GLU A 88 -22.71 -1.65 -15.55
N LYS A 89 -21.90 -1.07 -16.44
CA LYS A 89 -22.02 -1.30 -17.89
C LYS A 89 -21.65 -2.73 -18.30
N LEU A 90 -20.60 -3.29 -17.71
CA LEU A 90 -20.18 -4.67 -17.98
C LEU A 90 -21.23 -5.66 -17.48
N ASN A 91 -21.81 -5.41 -16.30
CA ASN A 91 -22.89 -6.21 -15.73
C ASN A 91 -24.18 -6.14 -16.55
N ALA A 92 -24.54 -4.95 -17.06
CA ALA A 92 -25.74 -4.77 -17.90
C ALA A 92 -25.61 -5.55 -19.23
N LYS A 93 -24.46 -5.46 -19.90
CA LYS A 93 -24.19 -6.22 -21.14
C LYS A 93 -24.21 -7.73 -20.94
N SER A 94 -23.88 -8.21 -19.74
CA SER A 94 -23.91 -9.63 -19.40
C SER A 94 -25.34 -10.16 -19.22
N LYS A 95 -26.31 -9.28 -18.90
CA LYS A 95 -27.73 -9.65 -18.71
C LYS A 95 -28.55 -9.64 -20.02
N GLU A 96 -28.09 -8.94 -21.06
CA GLU A 96 -28.80 -8.84 -22.35
C GLU A 96 -28.61 -10.05 -23.28
N GLY A 97 -28.08 -11.17 -22.78
CA GLY A 97 -28.14 -12.47 -23.48
C GLY A 97 -27.17 -12.63 -24.64
N GLU A 98 -26.05 -11.92 -24.65
CA GLU A 98 -24.95 -12.22 -25.56
C GLU A 98 -24.35 -13.59 -25.21
N LEU A 99 -24.68 -14.58 -26.06
CA LEU A 99 -24.28 -16.00 -26.06
C LEU A 99 -22.77 -16.24 -26.21
N PHE A 100 -21.92 -15.30 -25.80
CA PHE A 100 -20.47 -15.44 -25.83
C PHE A 100 -19.99 -15.93 -24.47
N LYS A 101 -19.17 -17.00 -24.51
CA LYS A 101 -18.65 -17.72 -23.34
C LYS A 101 -18.17 -16.75 -22.26
N GLU A 102 -18.67 -16.94 -21.04
CA GLU A 102 -18.26 -16.17 -19.84
C GLU A 102 -16.73 -16.21 -19.59
N GLU A 103 -16.03 -17.17 -20.20
CA GLU A 103 -14.64 -17.51 -19.94
C GLU A 103 -13.59 -16.47 -20.40
N ASP A 104 -13.94 -15.50 -21.26
CA ASP A 104 -12.96 -14.55 -21.84
C ASP A 104 -13.14 -13.07 -21.43
N ARG A 105 -14.19 -12.71 -20.67
CA ARG A 105 -14.35 -11.32 -20.21
C ARG A 105 -13.58 -11.08 -18.93
N LYS A 106 -12.31 -10.70 -19.06
CA LYS A 106 -11.51 -10.21 -17.93
C LYS A 106 -12.16 -8.96 -17.35
N THR A 107 -12.69 -9.06 -16.13
CA THR A 107 -13.18 -7.89 -15.39
C THR A 107 -11.98 -6.97 -15.12
N PRO A 108 -11.99 -5.71 -15.61
CA PRO A 108 -10.90 -4.79 -15.40
C PRO A 108 -10.82 -4.42 -13.91
N ASP A 109 -9.61 -4.30 -13.37
CA ASP A 109 -9.41 -3.76 -12.03
C ASP A 109 -9.75 -2.26 -12.02
N THR A 110 -10.81 -1.92 -11.30
CA THR A 110 -11.31 -0.56 -11.05
C THR A 110 -10.92 -0.04 -9.67
N GLY A 111 -10.27 -0.89 -8.86
CA GLY A 111 -9.79 -0.58 -7.53
C GLY A 111 -8.62 0.39 -7.55
N PHE A 112 -8.42 1.07 -6.43
CA PHE A 112 -7.24 1.91 -6.22
C PHE A 112 -6.95 2.04 -4.73
N ARG A 113 -5.67 2.27 -4.41
CA ARG A 113 -5.20 2.58 -3.07
C ARG A 113 -4.88 4.06 -2.96
N VAL A 114 -5.17 4.65 -1.80
CA VAL A 114 -4.86 6.05 -1.52
C VAL A 114 -3.77 6.07 -0.47
N LEU A 115 -2.69 6.78 -0.77
CA LEU A 115 -1.56 7.00 0.14
C LEU A 115 -1.35 8.50 0.31
N LYS A 116 -0.82 8.89 1.45
CA LYS A 116 -0.49 10.28 1.78
C LYS A 116 0.97 10.32 2.22
N VAL A 117 1.68 11.36 1.80
CA VAL A 117 3.02 11.66 2.32
C VAL A 117 2.88 12.27 3.72
N ASP A 118 3.63 11.72 4.67
CA ASP A 118 3.74 12.18 6.05
C ASP A 118 5.22 12.26 6.44
N SER A 119 5.53 12.82 7.61
CA SER A 119 6.85 12.79 8.21
C SER A 119 7.31 11.37 8.53
N THR A 120 8.63 11.18 8.70
CA THR A 120 9.24 9.89 9.06
C THR A 120 8.54 9.19 10.24
N ASN A 121 8.53 7.86 10.22
CA ASN A 121 8.06 7.02 11.32
C ASN A 121 8.98 7.09 12.55
N MET A 122 10.26 7.46 12.35
CA MET A 122 11.26 7.50 13.40
C MET A 122 11.22 8.83 14.15
N LYS A 123 11.54 8.81 15.44
CA LYS A 123 11.74 10.02 16.23
C LYS A 123 13.02 10.72 15.77
N ASP A 124 12.97 12.05 15.76
CA ASP A 124 14.13 12.88 15.43
C ASP A 124 15.15 12.82 16.58
N VAL A 125 16.32 12.25 16.31
CA VAL A 125 17.42 12.16 17.27
C VAL A 125 18.53 13.13 16.83
N TYR A 126 18.24 14.43 16.87
CA TYR A 126 19.23 15.48 16.66
C TYR A 126 19.60 16.09 18.01
N TYR A 127 20.64 15.54 18.64
CA TYR A 127 21.21 16.10 19.87
C TYR A 127 22.72 16.19 19.73
N SER A 128 23.28 17.35 20.04
CA SER A 128 24.72 17.48 20.25
C SER A 128 25.13 16.71 21.51
N PRO A 129 26.37 16.16 21.59
CA PRO A 129 26.85 15.45 22.79
C PRO A 129 26.70 16.25 24.10
N SER A 130 26.68 17.58 24.01
CA SER A 130 26.49 18.52 25.13
C SER A 130 25.04 18.67 25.61
N GLU A 131 24.04 18.24 24.85
CA GLU A 131 22.62 18.39 25.17
C GLU A 131 22.02 17.20 25.92
N TYR A 132 22.78 16.11 26.07
CA TYR A 132 22.34 14.90 26.76
C TYR A 132 22.14 15.16 28.26
N ASN A 133 20.96 14.82 28.76
CA ASN A 133 20.67 14.78 30.20
C ASN A 133 19.97 13.46 30.56
N GLN A 134 19.95 13.12 31.86
CA GLN A 134 19.44 11.84 32.34
C GLN A 134 17.94 11.62 32.02
N GLN A 135 17.15 12.68 31.85
CA GLN A 135 15.74 12.58 31.49
C GLN A 135 15.53 12.21 30.01
N MET A 136 16.54 12.41 29.16
CA MET A 136 16.50 12.02 27.74
C MET A 136 16.66 10.52 27.52
N LEU A 137 17.21 9.77 28.48
CA LEU A 137 17.27 8.31 28.42
C LEU A 137 15.88 7.69 28.21
N LEU A 138 14.85 8.22 28.87
CA LEU A 138 13.46 7.78 28.71
C LEU A 138 12.91 8.04 27.30
N LYS A 139 13.47 9.03 26.58
CA LYS A 139 13.06 9.36 25.21
C LYS A 139 13.74 8.47 24.16
N LEU A 140 14.87 7.86 24.52
CA LEU A 140 15.66 6.97 23.65
C LEU A 140 15.22 5.50 23.72
N GLU A 141 14.32 5.15 24.63
CA GLU A 141 13.79 3.78 24.78
C GLU A 141 13.00 3.32 23.55
N ASN A 142 12.28 4.24 22.89
CA ASN A 142 11.53 3.93 21.68
C ASN A 142 11.93 4.90 20.56
N ASN A 143 12.38 4.36 19.44
CA ASN A 143 12.83 5.07 18.26
C ASN A 143 11.70 5.39 17.26
N ILE A 144 10.50 4.84 17.45
CA ILE A 144 9.31 5.06 16.61
C ILE A 144 8.40 6.10 17.26
N LYS A 145 7.82 6.99 16.45
CA LYS A 145 6.84 7.98 16.93
C LYS A 145 5.57 7.27 17.41
N GLY A 146 5.05 7.67 18.58
CA GLY A 146 3.94 6.98 19.24
C GLY A 146 2.57 7.13 18.56
N ASP A 147 2.43 8.04 17.60
CA ASP A 147 1.23 8.24 16.79
C ASP A 147 1.21 7.40 15.50
N ARG A 148 2.20 6.52 15.29
CA ARG A 148 2.31 5.66 14.12
C ARG A 148 1.62 4.32 14.33
N THR A 149 0.86 3.92 13.33
CA THR A 149 0.21 2.61 13.27
C THR A 149 1.12 1.56 12.67
N ASP A 150 0.79 0.28 12.87
CA ASP A 150 1.51 -0.83 12.25
C ASP A 150 1.50 -0.77 10.72
N ILE A 151 0.40 -0.26 10.16
CA ILE A 151 0.27 -0.03 8.72
C ILE A 151 1.25 1.07 8.27
N ASP A 152 1.40 2.17 9.02
CA ASP A 152 2.36 3.23 8.66
C ASP A 152 3.79 2.70 8.61
N LEU A 153 4.14 1.79 9.54
CA LEU A 153 5.43 1.12 9.54
C LEU A 153 5.58 0.16 8.37
N LEU A 154 4.55 -0.64 8.09
CA LEU A 154 4.56 -1.57 6.96
C LEU A 154 4.85 -0.85 5.65
N TYR A 155 4.15 0.25 5.36
CA TYR A 155 4.37 0.99 4.12
C TYR A 155 5.73 1.69 4.08
N GLY A 156 6.27 2.11 5.23
CA GLY A 156 7.65 2.59 5.32
C GLY A 156 8.65 1.49 4.94
N VAL A 157 8.48 0.28 5.48
CA VAL A 157 9.33 -0.88 5.17
C VAL A 157 9.21 -1.28 3.69
N LEU A 158 8.00 -1.26 3.12
CA LEU A 158 7.79 -1.58 1.71
C LEU A 158 8.57 -0.61 0.80
N LEU A 159 8.57 0.67 1.14
CA LEU A 159 9.35 1.69 0.42
C LEU A 159 10.86 1.49 0.58
N ASP A 160 11.35 1.29 1.79
CA ASP A 160 12.77 1.04 2.09
C ASP A 160 13.34 -0.12 1.28
N TRP A 161 12.52 -1.14 1.04
CA TRP A 161 12.92 -2.37 0.38
C TRP A 161 12.53 -2.44 -1.09
N GLY A 162 12.00 -1.35 -1.65
CA GLY A 162 11.60 -1.27 -3.06
C GLY A 162 10.50 -2.26 -3.43
N VAL A 163 9.66 -2.66 -2.46
CA VAL A 163 8.56 -3.58 -2.68
C VAL A 163 7.36 -2.81 -3.26
N PRO A 164 6.75 -3.26 -4.38
CA PRO A 164 5.64 -2.53 -4.99
C PRO A 164 4.44 -2.37 -4.05
N LEU A 165 3.98 -1.13 -3.87
CA LEU A 165 2.85 -0.80 -2.99
C LEU A 165 1.51 -1.34 -3.50
N SER A 166 1.43 -1.83 -4.73
CA SER A 166 0.22 -2.45 -5.27
C SER A 166 0.02 -3.89 -4.80
N LEU A 167 1.02 -4.51 -4.18
CA LEU A 167 0.92 -5.91 -3.77
C LEU A 167 -0.22 -6.12 -2.77
N PRO A 168 -0.88 -7.28 -2.82
CA PRO A 168 -1.87 -7.65 -1.82
C PRO A 168 -1.18 -7.77 -0.46
N HIS A 169 -1.88 -7.37 0.58
CA HIS A 169 -1.45 -7.62 1.94
C HIS A 169 -2.66 -7.90 2.81
N ILE A 170 -2.47 -8.76 3.80
CA ILE A 170 -3.47 -9.16 4.78
C ILE A 170 -2.86 -9.09 6.17
N THR A 171 -3.72 -8.91 7.17
CA THR A 171 -3.34 -9.02 8.58
C THR A 171 -4.01 -10.27 9.14
N GLU A 172 -3.23 -11.15 9.73
CA GLU A 172 -3.70 -12.35 10.42
C GLU A 172 -3.33 -12.25 11.90
N LYS A 173 -4.17 -12.84 12.75
CA LYS A 173 -3.83 -13.05 14.17
C LYS A 173 -3.11 -14.39 14.33
N ILE A 174 -1.89 -14.33 14.84
CA ILE A 174 -1.10 -15.50 15.22
C ILE A 174 -0.92 -15.46 16.73
N GLY A 175 -1.55 -16.40 17.44
CA GLY A 175 -1.77 -16.26 18.89
C GLY A 175 -2.62 -15.03 19.19
N ASP A 176 -2.09 -14.11 20.00
CA ASP A 176 -2.73 -12.83 20.33
C ASP A 176 -2.03 -11.63 19.64
N LYS A 177 -1.22 -11.89 18.61
CA LYS A 177 -0.43 -10.86 17.92
C LYS A 177 -0.89 -10.68 16.48
N ASP A 178 -0.94 -9.42 16.05
CA ASP A 178 -1.23 -9.07 14.67
C ASP A 178 0.04 -9.21 13.82
N VAL A 179 -0.07 -9.97 12.72
CA VAL A 179 1.02 -10.25 11.79
C VAL A 179 0.57 -9.90 10.38
N HIS A 180 1.36 -9.07 9.71
CA HIS A 180 1.09 -8.60 8.36
C HIS A 180 1.84 -9.45 7.33
N PHE A 181 1.11 -9.92 6.33
CA PHE A 181 1.60 -10.72 5.22
C PHE A 181 1.45 -9.93 3.93
N VAL A 182 2.53 -9.77 3.17
CA VAL A 182 2.55 -9.06 1.90
C VAL A 182 2.96 -10.02 0.79
N ASN A 183 2.15 -10.09 -0.26
CA ASN A 183 2.29 -11.04 -1.37
C ASN A 183 2.54 -12.46 -0.84
N ASP A 184 1.54 -12.98 -0.12
CA ASP A 184 1.60 -14.21 0.66
C ASP A 184 2.70 -14.17 1.73
N ALA A 185 3.88 -14.73 1.48
CA ALA A 185 4.98 -14.78 2.44
C ALA A 185 6.26 -14.10 1.94
N ASP A 186 6.19 -13.29 0.88
CA ASP A 186 7.38 -12.57 0.39
C ASP A 186 7.92 -11.60 1.45
N LEU A 187 7.02 -10.94 2.17
CA LEU A 187 7.36 -10.11 3.32
C LEU A 187 6.34 -10.32 4.44
N VAL A 188 6.87 -10.62 5.62
CA VAL A 188 6.08 -10.73 6.85
C VAL A 188 6.55 -9.69 7.84
N ALA A 189 5.63 -8.97 8.49
CA ALA A 189 5.96 -7.99 9.50
C ALA A 189 5.13 -8.21 10.76
N CYS A 190 5.78 -8.20 11.91
CA CYS A 190 5.11 -8.21 13.21
C CYS A 190 5.63 -7.03 14.02
N PHE A 191 4.76 -6.06 14.27
CA PHE A 191 5.10 -4.79 14.91
C PHE A 191 4.62 -4.72 16.38
N GLU A 192 4.15 -5.84 16.89
CA GLU A 192 3.68 -6.03 18.26
C GLU A 192 4.83 -6.08 19.26
N ASP A 193 4.56 -5.66 20.49
CA ASP A 193 5.53 -5.73 21.59
C ASP A 193 5.54 -7.12 22.22
N ASN A 194 6.71 -7.55 22.72
CA ASN A 194 6.88 -8.82 23.45
C ASN A 194 6.31 -10.04 22.70
N VAL A 195 6.74 -10.25 21.46
CA VAL A 195 6.28 -11.34 20.60
C VAL A 195 6.76 -12.70 21.15
N PRO A 196 5.85 -13.64 21.47
CA PRO A 196 6.22 -14.95 21.99
C PRO A 196 7.00 -15.79 20.96
N GLU A 197 7.85 -16.71 21.45
CA GLU A 197 8.61 -17.64 20.60
C GLU A 197 7.69 -18.50 19.71
N GLU A 198 6.51 -18.88 20.20
CA GLU A 198 5.52 -19.64 19.43
C GLU A 198 5.11 -18.92 18.14
N VAL A 199 4.83 -17.61 18.24
CA VAL A 199 4.49 -16.76 17.08
C VAL A 199 5.67 -16.66 16.12
N ILE A 200 6.89 -16.49 16.64
CA ILE A 200 8.11 -16.42 15.82
C ILE A 200 8.34 -17.73 15.05
N ARG A 201 8.13 -18.88 15.70
CA ARG A 201 8.26 -20.20 15.06
C ARG A 201 7.19 -20.42 14.01
N GLU A 202 5.96 -19.97 14.24
CA GLU A 202 4.90 -20.06 13.23
C GLU A 202 5.23 -19.20 12.00
N ILE A 203 5.68 -17.97 12.20
CA ILE A 203 6.14 -17.10 11.10
C ILE A 203 7.29 -17.76 10.35
N ALA A 204 8.30 -18.27 11.06
CA ALA A 204 9.45 -18.94 10.44
C ALA A 204 9.03 -20.21 9.69
N GLY A 205 8.03 -20.95 10.18
CA GLY A 205 7.47 -22.13 9.52
C GLY A 205 6.81 -21.84 8.18
N ARG A 206 6.31 -20.61 7.97
CA ARG A 206 5.79 -20.13 6.67
C ARG A 206 6.89 -19.78 5.67
N LYS A 207 8.17 -19.87 6.08
CA LYS A 207 9.37 -19.65 5.25
C LYS A 207 9.33 -18.35 4.43
N PRO A 208 9.16 -17.19 5.08
CA PRO A 208 9.05 -15.94 4.35
C PRO A 208 10.39 -15.54 3.72
N LEU A 209 10.38 -14.84 2.60
CA LEU A 209 11.64 -14.33 2.01
C LEU A 209 12.26 -13.26 2.91
N ARG A 210 11.41 -12.42 3.52
CA ARG A 210 11.83 -11.34 4.41
C ARG A 210 10.91 -11.24 5.60
N VAL A 211 11.48 -10.94 6.77
CA VAL A 211 10.72 -10.70 8.00
C VAL A 211 11.17 -9.43 8.68
N VAL A 212 10.21 -8.65 9.21
CA VAL A 212 10.47 -7.42 9.96
C VAL A 212 9.83 -7.46 11.34
N PHE A 213 10.61 -7.08 12.35
CA PHE A 213 10.17 -6.89 13.73
C PHE A 213 10.54 -5.50 14.22
N ARG A 214 9.85 -4.98 15.25
CA ARG A 214 10.36 -3.84 16.03
C ARG A 214 11.42 -4.30 17.01
N ASP A 215 12.30 -3.41 17.45
CA ASP A 215 13.21 -3.73 18.56
C ASP A 215 12.43 -4.05 19.84
N SER A 216 11.32 -3.33 20.08
CA SER A 216 10.39 -3.58 21.20
C SER A 216 9.60 -4.89 21.11
N SER A 217 9.64 -5.57 19.95
CA SER A 217 9.07 -6.91 19.82
C SER A 217 9.81 -7.95 20.69
N PHE A 218 11.03 -7.64 21.14
CA PHE A 218 11.84 -8.53 21.97
C PHE A 218 11.96 -7.98 23.39
N ARG A 219 11.80 -8.84 24.40
CA ARG A 219 11.96 -8.44 25.81
C ARG A 219 13.39 -8.09 26.17
N ASN A 220 14.36 -8.75 25.53
CA ASN A 220 15.78 -8.62 25.82
C ASN A 220 16.64 -9.10 24.62
N SER A 221 17.95 -8.84 24.69
CA SER A 221 18.90 -9.25 23.66
C SER A 221 18.95 -10.77 23.43
N PRO A 222 18.89 -11.65 24.46
CA PRO A 222 18.76 -13.09 24.24
C PRO A 222 17.56 -13.50 23.37
N ASP A 223 16.38 -12.93 23.60
CA ASP A 223 15.18 -13.23 22.80
C ASP A 223 15.40 -12.84 21.32
N LYS A 224 16.06 -11.70 21.06
CA LYS A 224 16.44 -11.25 19.71
C LYS A 224 17.44 -12.18 19.02
N ILE A 225 18.43 -12.67 19.76
CA ILE A 225 19.40 -13.66 19.24
C ILE A 225 18.70 -14.99 18.94
N ASN A 226 17.81 -15.42 19.83
CA ASN A 226 17.05 -16.66 19.68
C ASN A 226 16.20 -16.66 18.40
N VAL A 227 15.57 -15.52 18.05
CA VAL A 227 14.84 -15.36 16.78
C VAL A 227 15.73 -15.66 15.58
N THR A 228 16.95 -15.14 15.58
CA THR A 228 17.89 -15.37 14.48
C THR A 228 18.23 -16.86 14.34
N GLU A 229 18.41 -17.57 15.45
CA GLU A 229 18.68 -19.03 15.45
C GLU A 229 17.45 -19.86 15.02
N ILE A 230 16.24 -19.45 15.42
CA ILE A 230 14.99 -20.08 14.97
C ILE A 230 14.86 -19.99 13.44
N PHE A 231 15.06 -18.81 12.88
CA PHE A 231 15.00 -18.61 11.43
C PHE A 231 16.11 -19.37 10.71
N LYS A 232 17.37 -19.38 11.20
CA LYS A 232 18.44 -20.22 10.63
C LYS A 232 18.07 -21.71 10.55
N THR A 233 17.31 -22.19 11.53
CA THR A 233 16.92 -23.61 11.60
C THR A 233 15.73 -23.92 10.69
N LEU A 234 14.71 -23.07 10.66
CA LEU A 234 13.43 -23.35 9.99
C LEU A 234 13.34 -22.75 8.58
N SER A 235 13.98 -21.61 8.36
CA SER A 235 13.95 -20.84 7.11
C SER A 235 15.28 -20.08 6.90
N PRO A 236 16.38 -20.80 6.59
CA PRO A 236 17.73 -20.21 6.52
C PRO A 236 17.89 -19.11 5.47
N GLU A 237 17.04 -19.10 4.44
CA GLU A 237 17.05 -18.12 3.36
C GLU A 237 16.30 -16.81 3.73
N THR A 238 15.61 -16.77 4.87
CA THR A 238 14.87 -15.57 5.29
C THR A 238 15.81 -14.45 5.71
N THR A 239 15.61 -13.26 5.13
CA THR A 239 16.28 -12.05 5.59
C THR A 239 15.49 -11.41 6.75
N ILE A 240 16.14 -11.23 7.90
CA ILE A 240 15.54 -10.62 9.10
C ILE A 240 15.97 -9.15 9.20
N LYS A 241 15.03 -8.23 9.43
CA LYS A 241 15.31 -6.83 9.80
C LYS A 241 14.59 -6.48 11.10
N VAL A 242 15.29 -5.76 11.95
CA VAL A 242 14.74 -5.18 13.18
C VAL A 242 14.82 -3.67 13.05
N ILE A 243 13.69 -2.99 13.25
CA ILE A 243 13.56 -1.54 13.16
C ILE A 243 13.29 -0.91 14.51
#